data_AF-A0A1F7THZ7-F1
#
_entry.id   AF-A0A1F7THZ7-F1
#
_cell.length_a   1.000
_cell.length_b   1.000
_cell.length_c   1.000
_cell.angle_alpha   90.00
_cell.angle_beta   90.00
_cell.angle_gamma   90.00
#
_symmetry.space_group_name_H-M   'P 1'
#
loop_
_entity.id
_entity.type
_entity.pdbx_description
1 polymer ?
#
loop_
_entity_poly.entity_id
_entity_poly.type
_entity_poly.pdbx_seq_one_letter_code
_entity_poly.pdbx_strand_id
1 'polypeptide(L)'
;MRLEVDEELLDPSGQAQYYVFLEDGTFVNALMLIRGYGRAVVKHPNVRYRDRLVEAEQTAKASRRGIWGTEFPDPKAPAPPRPERFPAPPFPYRR
;
A
#
# COMPACT_ATOMS: atom_id res chain seq x y z
N MET A 1 -1.81 17.12 5.67
CA MET A 1 -1.45 15.68 5.71
C MET A 1 -0.88 15.34 7.08
N ARG A 2 -1.17 14.16 7.65
CA ARG A 2 -0.74 13.74 9.00
C ARG A 2 -0.02 12.39 8.95
N LEU A 3 1.09 12.28 9.67
CA LEU A 3 1.82 11.03 9.88
C LEU A 3 1.64 10.63 11.34
N GLU A 4 1.25 9.38 11.58
CA GLU A 4 1.10 8.81 12.91
C GLU A 4 2.06 7.64 13.06
N VAL A 5 2.75 7.59 14.21
CA VAL A 5 3.60 6.48 14.63
C VAL A 5 2.83 5.69 15.69
N ASP A 6 3.03 4.37 15.72
CA ASP A 6 2.51 3.53 16.79
C ASP A 6 3.51 3.46 17.96
N GLU A 7 3.79 2.28 18.50
CA GLU A 7 4.74 2.08 19.59
C GLU A 7 6.19 2.32 19.15
N GLU A 8 6.58 1.78 18.00
CA GLU A 8 7.93 1.89 17.47
C GLU A 8 7.97 2.60 16.11
N LEU A 9 8.81 3.62 16.00
CA LEU A 9 9.03 4.31 14.74
C LEU A 9 9.84 3.47 13.76
N LEU A 10 10.92 2.85 14.23
CA LEU A 10 11.86 2.12 13.39
C LEU A 10 11.63 0.62 13.56
N ASP A 11 11.65 -0.11 12.46
CA ASP A 11 11.74 -1.56 12.51
C ASP A 11 13.18 -2.03 12.82
N PRO A 12 13.42 -3.32 13.07
CA PRO A 12 14.76 -3.84 13.34
C PRO A 12 15.79 -3.61 12.22
N SER A 13 15.35 -3.27 11.00
CA SER A 13 16.22 -2.91 9.88
C SER A 13 16.49 -1.40 9.77
N GLY A 14 15.92 -0.60 10.67
CA GLY A 14 16.05 0.86 10.67
C GLY A 14 15.07 1.56 9.73
N GLN A 15 14.07 0.86 9.20
CA GLN A 15 13.05 1.46 8.34
C GLN A 15 11.96 2.12 9.18
N ALA A 16 11.67 3.39 8.88
CA ALA A 16 10.61 4.12 9.54
C ALA A 16 9.22 3.66 9.09
N GLN A 17 8.35 3.32 10.05
CA GLN A 17 6.98 2.91 9.84
C GLN A 17 6.01 4.03 10.27
N TYR A 18 5.19 4.47 9.33
CA TYR A 18 4.17 5.49 9.56
C TYR A 18 2.81 5.05 9.02
N TYR A 19 1.77 5.43 9.76
CA TYR A 19 0.40 5.46 9.27
C TYR A 19 0.13 6.84 8.66
N VAL A 20 -0.25 6.86 7.39
CA VAL A 20 -0.41 8.10 6.63
C VAL A 20 -1.89 8.45 6.50
N PHE A 21 -2.24 9.65 6.93
CA PHE A 21 -3.59 10.20 6.81
C PHE A 21 -3.59 11.48 5.97
N LEU A 22 -4.55 11.60 5.06
CA LEU A 22 -4.82 12.83 4.34
C LEU A 22 -5.58 13.84 5.22
N GLU A 23 -5.74 15.07 4.74
CA GLU A 23 -6.42 16.14 5.49
C GLU A 23 -7.91 15.88 5.66
N ASP A 24 -8.52 15.14 4.75
CA ASP A 24 -9.90 14.68 4.81
C ASP A 24 -10.09 13.45 5.75
N GLY A 25 -9.02 12.99 6.40
CA GLY A 25 -9.04 11.81 7.28
C GLY A 25 -8.86 10.48 6.56
N THR A 26 -8.64 10.46 5.24
CA THR A 26 -8.41 9.23 4.48
C THR A 26 -7.15 8.52 4.96
N PHE A 27 -7.30 7.27 5.37
CA PHE A 27 -6.18 6.41 5.76
C PHE A 27 -5.53 5.77 4.51
N VAL A 28 -4.39 6.31 4.11
CA VAL A 28 -3.74 5.95 2.84
C VAL A 28 -3.28 4.50 2.82
N ASN A 29 -2.73 3.98 3.94
CA ASN A 29 -2.24 2.60 3.98
C ASN A 29 -3.37 1.60 3.69
N ALA A 30 -4.55 1.77 4.30
CA ALA A 30 -5.72 0.94 4.01
C ALA A 30 -6.25 1.16 2.58
N LEU A 31 -6.21 2.40 2.07
CA LEU A 31 -6.61 2.71 0.70
C LEU A 31 -5.74 2.01 -0.36
N MET A 32 -4.44 1.85 -0.10
CA MET A 32 -3.57 1.07 -0.98
C MET A 32 -3.96 -0.42 -0.99
N LEU A 33 -4.27 -0.97 0.17
CA LEU A 33 -4.66 -2.38 0.31
C LEU A 33 -6.00 -2.67 -0.36
N ILE A 34 -7.02 -1.82 -0.16
CA ILE A 34 -8.36 -2.02 -0.76
C ILE A 34 -8.37 -1.89 -2.29
N ARG A 35 -7.37 -1.21 -2.86
CA ARG A 35 -7.12 -1.16 -4.31
C ARG A 35 -6.28 -2.33 -4.81
N GLY A 36 -5.77 -3.19 -3.93
CA GLY A 36 -4.97 -4.35 -4.27
C GLY A 36 -3.54 -4.01 -4.71
N TYR A 37 -2.99 -2.88 -4.26
CA TYR A 37 -1.61 -2.48 -4.59
C TYR A 37 -0.56 -3.14 -3.70
N GLY A 38 -0.97 -3.86 -2.64
CA GLY A 38 -0.06 -4.52 -1.72
C GLY A 38 -0.76 -5.52 -0.81
N ARG A 39 0.02 -6.08 0.12
CA ARG A 39 -0.43 -7.01 1.16
C ARG A 39 -0.29 -6.35 2.53
N ALA A 40 -1.18 -6.66 3.48
CA ALA A 40 -1.03 -6.19 4.84
C ALA A 40 0.11 -6.95 5.52
N VAL A 41 1.15 -6.24 5.94
CA VAL A 41 2.21 -6.78 6.80
C VAL A 41 2.07 -6.09 8.15
N VAL A 42 1.48 -6.81 9.11
CA VAL A 42 1.30 -6.33 10.47
C VAL A 42 2.25 -7.10 11.37
N LYS A 43 3.19 -6.40 11.98
CA LYS A 43 4.21 -6.97 12.88
C LYS A 43 4.11 -6.29 14.23
N HIS A 44 4.23 -7.07 15.30
CA HIS A 44 4.36 -6.54 16.65
C HIS A 44 5.64 -5.67 16.76
N PRO A 45 5.61 -4.53 17.47
CA PRO A 45 4.51 -4.00 18.30
C PRO A 45 3.46 -3.16 17.55
N ASN A 46 3.73 -2.73 16.31
CA ASN A 46 2.89 -1.80 15.54
C ASN A 46 1.62 -2.46 14.96
N VAL A 47 0.62 -2.69 15.82
CA VAL A 47 -0.61 -3.42 15.48
C VAL A 47 -1.89 -2.60 15.61
N ARG A 48 -1.81 -1.30 15.94
CA ARG A 48 -2.99 -0.44 16.21
C ARG A 48 -4.08 -0.49 15.15
N TYR A 49 -3.71 -0.52 13.86
CA TYR A 49 -4.68 -0.55 12.74
C TYR A 49 -4.76 -1.92 12.05
N ARG A 50 -4.33 -2.99 12.72
CA ARG A 50 -4.33 -4.36 12.17
C ARG A 50 -5.64 -4.70 11.47
N ASP A 51 -6.75 -4.56 12.18
CA ASP A 51 -8.05 -5.04 11.71
C ASP A 51 -8.49 -4.30 10.45
N ARG A 52 -8.29 -2.97 10.40
CA ARG A 52 -8.58 -2.15 9.22
C ARG A 52 -7.74 -2.55 8.00
N LEU A 53 -6.46 -2.86 8.21
CA LEU A 53 -5.57 -3.27 7.12
C LEU A 53 -5.93 -4.67 6.60
N VAL A 54 -6.25 -5.60 7.50
CA VAL A 54 -6.67 -6.97 7.16
C VAL A 54 -8.00 -6.95 6.39
N GLU A 55 -8.98 -6.18 6.86
CA GLU A 55 -10.27 -6.02 6.20
C GLU A 55 -10.12 -5.40 4.79
N ALA A 56 -9.26 -4.40 4.65
CA ALA A 56 -8.96 -3.79 3.34
C ALA A 56 -8.35 -4.80 2.37
N GLU A 57 -7.41 -5.64 2.83
CA GLU A 57 -6.82 -6.70 2.01
C GLU A 57 -7.86 -7.77 1.63
N GLN A 58 -8.70 -8.20 2.58
CA GLN A 58 -9.77 -9.16 2.33
C GLN A 58 -10.75 -8.64 1.27
N THR A 59 -11.11 -7.37 1.35
CA THR A 59 -11.99 -6.71 0.37
C THR A 59 -11.35 -6.69 -1.02
N ALA A 60 -10.04 -6.41 -1.11
CA ALA A 60 -9.33 -6.42 -2.38
C ALA A 60 -9.23 -7.83 -3.00
N LYS A 61 -9.05 -8.86 -2.16
CA LYS A 61 -9.08 -10.27 -2.58
C LYS A 61 -10.45 -10.67 -3.10
N ALA A 62 -11.51 -10.38 -2.35
CA ALA A 62 -12.88 -10.68 -2.75
C ALA A 62 -13.26 -9.99 -4.07
N SER A 63 -12.76 -8.77 -4.27
CA SER A 63 -13.00 -7.98 -5.48
C SER A 63 -11.99 -8.26 -6.62
N ARG A 64 -11.05 -9.20 -6.44
CA ARG A 64 -9.96 -9.52 -7.40
C ARG A 64 -9.23 -8.28 -7.94
N ARG A 65 -8.91 -7.34 -7.05
CA ARG A 65 -8.27 -6.06 -7.41
C ARG A 65 -6.74 -6.16 -7.41
N GLY A 66 -6.10 -5.43 -8.32
CA GLY A 66 -4.66 -5.28 -8.38
C GLY A 66 -3.94 -6.64 -8.43
N ILE A 67 -3.04 -6.88 -7.47
CA ILE A 67 -2.26 -8.14 -7.39
C ILE A 67 -3.12 -9.40 -7.13
N TRP A 68 -4.39 -9.24 -6.78
CA TRP A 68 -5.35 -10.33 -6.56
C TRP A 68 -6.21 -10.63 -7.79
N GLY A 69 -6.05 -9.86 -8.87
CA GLY A 69 -6.70 -10.10 -10.15
C GLY A 69 -6.07 -11.25 -10.94
N THR A 70 -6.76 -11.67 -11.99
CA THR A 70 -6.28 -12.70 -12.93
C THR A 70 -5.38 -12.16 -14.03
N GLU A 71 -5.11 -10.85 -14.06
CA GLU A 71 -4.14 -10.24 -14.98
C GLU A 71 -2.71 -10.41 -14.47
N PHE A 72 -2.30 -11.66 -14.25
CA PHE A 72 -0.89 -11.96 -14.42
C PHE A 72 -0.67 -12.10 -15.92
N PRO A 73 0.06 -11.18 -16.58
CA PRO A 73 0.43 -11.40 -17.96
C PRO A 73 1.10 -12.77 -18.06
N ASP A 74 0.78 -13.51 -19.12
CA ASP A 74 1.43 -14.79 -19.40
C ASP A 74 2.94 -14.60 -19.21
N PRO A 75 3.63 -15.39 -18.38
CA PRO A 75 5.08 -15.25 -18.18
C PRO A 75 5.88 -15.40 -19.49
N LYS A 76 5.26 -15.92 -20.57
CA LYS A 76 5.81 -15.96 -21.94
C LYS A 76 5.37 -14.79 -22.82
N ALA A 77 4.43 -13.97 -22.38
CA ALA A 77 4.08 -12.75 -23.09
C ALA A 77 5.32 -11.85 -23.15
N PRO A 78 5.56 -11.18 -24.29
CA PRO A 78 6.58 -10.15 -24.34
C PRO A 78 6.30 -9.14 -23.24
N ALA A 79 7.36 -8.70 -22.53
CA ALA A 79 7.22 -7.67 -21.53
C ALA A 79 6.44 -6.49 -22.13
N PRO A 80 5.45 -5.93 -21.43
CA PRO A 80 4.79 -4.73 -21.91
C PRO A 80 5.87 -3.69 -22.23
N PRO A 81 5.73 -2.94 -23.33
CA PRO A 81 6.72 -1.93 -23.68
C PRO A 81 6.95 -1.06 -22.46
N ARG A 82 8.22 -0.88 -22.08
CA ARG A 82 8.56 0.04 -21.00
C ARG A 82 7.87 1.35 -21.32
N PRO A 83 7.01 1.89 -20.46
CA PRO A 83 6.39 3.17 -20.73
C PRO A 83 7.52 4.18 -20.95
N GLU A 84 7.56 4.81 -22.13
CA GLU A 84 8.59 5.80 -22.49
C GLU A 84 8.67 6.92 -21.45
N ARG A 85 7.56 7.12 -20.74
CA ARG A 85 7.41 8.00 -19.60
C ARG A 85 6.63 7.28 -18.52
N PHE A 86 7.22 7.08 -17.34
CA PHE A 86 6.39 6.91 -16.15
C PHE A 86 5.56 8.20 -16.02
N PRO A 87 4.23 8.14 -15.86
CA PRO A 87 3.48 9.33 -15.49
C PRO A 87 4.16 9.91 -14.25
N ALA A 88 4.35 11.23 -14.24
CA ALA A 88 4.85 11.89 -13.05
C ALA A 88 4.00 11.39 -11.87
N PRO A 89 4.62 11.03 -10.73
CA PRO A 89 3.85 10.62 -9.58
C PRO A 89 2.77 11.69 -9.33
N PRO A 90 1.53 11.29 -9.04
CA PRO A 90 0.43 12.25 -8.86
C PRO A 90 0.68 13.22 -7.69
N PHE A 91 1.76 13.00 -6.94
CA PHE A 91 2.23 13.84 -5.87
C PHE A 91 3.61 14.42 -6.24
N PRO A 92 3.77 15.76 -6.28
CA PRO A 92 5.10 16.34 -6.35
C PRO A 92 5.85 15.98 -5.06
N TYR A 93 7.08 15.46 -5.19
CA TYR A 93 7.98 15.33 -4.05
C TYR A 93 8.25 16.74 -3.50
N ARG A 94 7.68 17.08 -2.34
CA ARG A 94 8.04 18.32 -1.63
C ARG A 94 9.46 18.15 -1.10
N ARG A 95 10.34 19.07 -1.48
CA ARG A 95 11.66 19.25 -0.87
C ARG A 95 11.53 19.78 0.56
#